data_AF-A0A968LX73-F1
#
_entry.id   AF-A0A968LX73-F1
#
_cell.length_a   1.000
_cell.length_b   1.000
_cell.length_c   1.000
_cell.angle_alpha   90.00
_cell.angle_beta   90.00
_cell.angle_gamma   90.00
#
_symmetry.space_group_name_H-M   'P 1'
#
loop_
_entity.id
_entity.type
_entity.pdbx_description
1 polymer ?
#
loop_
_entity_poly.entity_id
_entity_poly.type
_entity_poly.pdbx_seq_one_letter_code
_entity_poly.pdbx_strand_id
1 'polypeptide(L)'
;MINVAVAIATLAVATLLIGFTAMSDPSKLAELAVHNPTPLLIQDGLKSVSAVISTVLILALANYLHRDNSTLLSIATGFGFFSIFCLVINATLSLYAISHATVLAEGAGRMGEQLSRMIGILAIAALICDGLWYLLMSWTALKNQGLPKRLCYLGLGIGALSLVPPLGIIVLLLGMVWSAWIGRVLLRETEAV
;
A
#
# COMPACT_ATOMS: atom_id res chain seq x y z
N MET A 1 -5.83 -14.78 1.99
CA MET A 1 -4.59 -15.33 1.39
C MET A 1 -4.17 -14.61 0.11
N ILE A 2 -5.11 -14.17 -0.73
CA ILE A 2 -4.81 -13.41 -1.97
C ILE A 2 -3.93 -12.18 -1.71
N ASN A 3 -4.19 -11.40 -0.66
CA ASN A 3 -3.38 -10.23 -0.30
C ASN A 3 -1.87 -10.56 -0.13
N VAL A 4 -1.57 -11.69 0.52
CA VAL A 4 -0.18 -12.13 0.75
C VAL A 4 0.49 -12.51 -0.57
N ALA A 5 -0.23 -13.21 -1.46
CA ALA A 5 0.30 -13.58 -2.77
C ALA A 5 0.61 -12.33 -3.62
N VAL A 6 -0.28 -11.33 -3.61
CA VAL A 6 -0.07 -10.05 -4.30
C VAL A 6 1.13 -9.31 -3.70
N ALA A 7 1.25 -9.24 -2.37
CA ALA A 7 2.39 -8.59 -1.73
C ALA A 7 3.74 -9.28 -2.03
N ILE A 8 3.76 -10.61 -2.09
CA ILE A 8 4.96 -11.38 -2.50
C ILE A 8 5.30 -11.06 -3.96
N ALA A 9 4.31 -11.06 -4.86
CA ALA A 9 4.53 -10.70 -6.26
C ALA A 9 5.06 -9.27 -6.41
N THR A 10 4.48 -8.31 -5.68
CA THR A 10 4.94 -6.91 -5.65
C THR A 10 6.38 -6.81 -5.18
N LEU A 11 6.75 -7.55 -4.13
CA LEU A 11 8.14 -7.56 -3.64
C LEU A 11 9.09 -8.20 -4.65
N ALA A 12 8.68 -9.30 -5.29
CA ALA A 12 9.48 -10.00 -6.30
C ALA A 12 9.73 -9.10 -7.52
N VAL A 13 8.71 -8.42 -8.03
CA VAL A 13 8.86 -7.48 -9.16
C VAL A 13 9.77 -6.31 -8.77
N ALA A 14 9.53 -5.70 -7.60
CA ALA A 14 10.34 -4.60 -7.09
C ALA A 14 11.83 -4.96 -6.94
N THR A 15 12.13 -6.15 -6.42
CA THR A 15 13.51 -6.55 -6.08
C THR A 15 14.23 -7.26 -7.22
N LEU A 16 13.55 -8.13 -7.96
CA LEU A 16 14.16 -8.99 -8.99
C LEU A 16 14.10 -8.38 -10.39
N LEU A 17 13.04 -7.62 -10.71
CA LEU A 17 12.84 -7.08 -12.06
C LEU A 17 13.19 -5.59 -12.17
N ILE A 18 12.88 -4.79 -11.15
CA ILE A 18 13.21 -3.36 -11.11
C ILE A 18 14.59 -3.14 -10.48
N GLY A 19 14.82 -3.73 -9.32
CA GLY A 19 16.08 -3.64 -8.58
C GLY A 19 16.16 -2.43 -7.64
N PHE A 20 16.86 -2.59 -6.52
CA PHE A 20 16.97 -1.58 -5.46
C PHE A 20 17.55 -0.24 -5.92
N THR A 21 18.52 -0.29 -6.83
CA THR A 21 19.18 0.91 -7.35
C THR A 21 18.25 1.73 -8.22
N ALA A 22 17.38 1.08 -9.02
CA ALA A 22 16.41 1.80 -9.82
C ALA A 22 15.33 2.42 -8.93
N MET A 23 14.81 1.69 -7.95
CA MET A 23 13.80 2.22 -7.03
C MET A 23 14.26 3.44 -6.22
N SER A 24 15.57 3.62 -6.04
CA SER A 24 16.15 4.73 -5.29
C SER A 24 16.59 5.90 -6.18
N ASP A 25 16.55 5.74 -7.50
CA ASP A 25 17.04 6.72 -8.47
C ASP A 25 16.00 6.97 -9.57
N PRO A 26 15.30 8.14 -9.56
CA PRO A 26 14.30 8.48 -10.56
C PRO A 26 14.82 8.42 -11.99
N SER A 27 16.11 8.70 -12.23
CA SER A 27 16.70 8.67 -13.57
C SER A 27 16.76 7.25 -14.12
N LYS A 28 17.11 6.27 -13.28
CA LYS A 28 17.13 4.84 -13.64
C LYS A 28 15.74 4.27 -13.86
N LEU A 29 14.73 4.76 -13.11
CA LEU A 29 13.34 4.39 -13.38
C LEU A 29 12.86 4.93 -14.73
N ALA A 30 13.24 6.16 -15.09
CA ALA A 30 12.92 6.73 -16.38
C ALA A 30 13.60 5.97 -17.53
N GLU A 31 14.88 5.64 -17.38
CA GLU A 31 15.61 4.80 -18.34
C GLU A 31 14.94 3.43 -18.51
N LEU A 32 14.57 2.78 -17.39
CA LEU A 32 13.85 1.52 -17.42
C LEU A 32 12.48 1.67 -18.11
N ALA A 33 11.76 2.77 -17.88
CA ALA A 33 10.48 3.03 -18.55
C ALA A 33 10.62 3.20 -20.07
N VAL A 34 11.73 3.75 -20.55
CA VAL A 34 11.98 3.91 -21.99
C VAL A 34 12.40 2.59 -22.64
N HIS A 35 13.34 1.87 -22.02
CA HIS A 35 13.98 0.72 -22.67
C HIS A 35 13.34 -0.63 -22.34
N ASN A 36 12.74 -0.79 -21.16
CA ASN A 36 12.09 -2.02 -20.74
C ASN A 36 10.95 -1.72 -19.74
N PRO A 37 9.80 -1.21 -20.22
CA PRO A 37 8.71 -0.76 -19.35
C PRO A 37 7.97 -1.90 -18.62
N THR A 38 8.15 -3.16 -19.05
CA THR A 38 7.37 -4.31 -18.59
C THR A 38 7.35 -4.48 -17.06
N PRO A 39 8.48 -4.42 -16.32
CA PRO A 39 8.48 -4.54 -14.87
C PRO A 39 7.64 -3.45 -14.18
N LEU A 40 7.65 -2.23 -14.71
CA LEU A 40 6.92 -1.10 -14.15
C LEU A 40 5.41 -1.25 -14.37
N LEU A 41 5.00 -1.69 -15.56
CA LEU A 41 3.59 -2.00 -15.86
C LEU A 41 3.05 -3.09 -14.94
N ILE A 42 3.82 -4.16 -14.71
CA ILE A 42 3.43 -5.23 -13.78
C ILE A 42 3.33 -4.69 -12.35
N GLN A 43 4.29 -3.89 -11.91
CA GLN A 43 4.30 -3.29 -10.57
C GLN A 43 3.04 -2.43 -10.33
N ASP A 44 2.67 -1.56 -11.28
CA ASP A 44 1.48 -0.71 -11.17
C ASP A 44 0.17 -1.50 -11.30
N GLY A 45 0.17 -2.57 -12.10
CA GLY A 45 -0.93 -3.53 -12.14
C GLY A 45 -1.16 -4.19 -10.77
N LEU A 46 -0.08 -4.65 -10.12
CA LEU A 46 -0.15 -5.25 -8.78
C LEU A 46 -0.61 -4.25 -7.71
N LYS A 47 -0.20 -2.97 -7.79
CA LYS A 47 -0.72 -1.90 -6.92
C LYS A 47 -2.24 -1.77 -7.05
N SER A 48 -2.76 -1.80 -8.28
CA SER A 48 -4.20 -1.70 -8.55
C SER A 48 -4.96 -2.90 -7.98
N VAL A 49 -4.43 -4.12 -8.13
CA VAL A 49 -5.02 -5.32 -7.52
C VAL A 49 -4.99 -5.23 -6.00
N SER A 50 -3.87 -4.75 -5.42
CA SER A 50 -3.75 -4.53 -3.99
C SER A 50 -4.77 -3.53 -3.47
N ALA A 51 -5.05 -2.44 -4.21
CA ALA A 51 -6.06 -1.45 -3.85
C ALA A 51 -7.47 -2.06 -3.71
N VAL A 52 -7.85 -2.96 -4.63
CA VAL A 52 -9.14 -3.67 -4.57
C VAL A 52 -9.20 -4.57 -3.34
N ILE A 53 -8.14 -5.34 -3.08
CA ILE A 53 -8.08 -6.24 -1.92
C ILE A 53 -8.10 -5.45 -0.61
N SER A 54 -7.35 -4.35 -0.53
CA SER A 54 -7.34 -3.46 0.64
C SER A 54 -8.71 -2.84 0.90
N THR A 55 -9.47 -2.49 -0.15
CA THR A 55 -10.85 -2.02 0.00
C THR A 55 -11.71 -3.04 0.73
N VAL A 56 -11.66 -4.30 0.30
CA VAL A 56 -12.40 -5.39 0.94
C VAL A 56 -11.95 -5.58 2.40
N LEU A 57 -10.64 -5.52 2.65
CA LEU A 57 -10.09 -5.68 4.00
C LEU A 57 -10.51 -4.56 4.95
N ILE A 58 -10.48 -3.30 4.49
CA ILE A 58 -10.92 -2.14 5.27
C ILE A 58 -12.39 -2.31 5.66
N LEU A 59 -13.25 -2.65 4.69
CA LEU A 59 -14.68 -2.86 4.95
C LEU A 59 -14.93 -4.05 5.89
N ALA A 60 -14.23 -5.17 5.68
CA ALA A 60 -14.36 -6.35 6.53
C ALA A 60 -13.99 -6.03 7.98
N LEU A 61 -12.88 -5.32 8.20
CA LEU A 61 -12.45 -4.92 9.53
C LEU A 61 -13.36 -3.84 10.15
N ALA A 62 -13.81 -2.88 9.35
CA ALA A 62 -14.73 -1.85 9.82
C ALA A 62 -16.06 -2.48 10.30
N ASN A 63 -16.59 -3.45 9.55
CA ASN A 63 -17.79 -4.19 9.95
C ASN A 63 -17.54 -5.07 11.18
N TYR A 64 -16.40 -5.77 11.22
CA TYR A 64 -16.04 -6.64 12.34
C TYR A 64 -15.89 -5.86 13.67
N LEU A 65 -15.34 -4.63 13.61
CA LEU A 65 -15.13 -3.78 14.78
C LEU A 65 -16.30 -2.86 15.11
N HIS A 66 -17.39 -2.88 14.33
CA HIS A 66 -18.52 -1.95 14.44
C HIS A 66 -19.41 -2.12 15.68
N ARG A 67 -18.97 -2.88 16.69
CA ARG A 67 -19.76 -3.16 17.90
C ARG A 67 -20.06 -1.92 18.76
N ASP A 68 -19.26 -0.87 18.64
CA ASP A 68 -19.50 0.43 19.24
C ASP A 68 -19.29 1.52 18.19
N ASN A 69 -20.19 2.51 18.15
CA ASN A 69 -20.26 3.62 17.19
C ASN A 69 -19.07 4.61 17.35
N SER A 70 -17.85 4.09 17.17
CA SER A 70 -16.60 4.72 17.52
C SER A 70 -16.14 5.66 16.41
N THR A 71 -16.07 6.96 16.71
CA THR A 71 -15.52 7.98 15.79
C THR A 71 -14.11 7.60 15.30
N LEU A 72 -13.30 6.95 16.13
CA LEU A 72 -11.96 6.49 15.76
C LEU A 72 -11.99 5.45 14.63
N LEU A 73 -12.98 4.55 14.61
CA LEU A 73 -13.13 3.55 13.56
C LEU A 73 -13.49 4.20 12.22
N SER A 74 -14.34 5.22 12.25
CA SER A 74 -14.70 6.01 11.07
C SER A 74 -13.50 6.77 10.50
N ILE A 75 -12.73 7.44 11.36
CA ILE A 75 -11.50 8.14 10.97
C ILE A 75 -10.47 7.15 10.39
N ALA A 76 -10.27 6.00 11.04
CA ALA A 76 -9.37 4.95 10.54
C ALA A 76 -9.76 4.52 9.13
N THR A 77 -11.04 4.21 8.94
CA THR A 77 -11.61 3.80 7.65
C THR A 77 -11.40 4.88 6.58
N GLY A 78 -11.58 6.15 6.94
CA GLY A 78 -11.29 7.29 6.06
C GLY A 78 -9.83 7.33 5.60
N PHE A 79 -8.86 7.16 6.51
CA PHE A 79 -7.45 7.09 6.15
C PHE A 79 -7.13 5.90 5.25
N GLY A 80 -7.73 4.74 5.49
CA GLY A 80 -7.57 3.56 4.64
C GLY A 80 -8.05 3.82 3.21
N PHE A 81 -9.24 4.40 3.05
CA PHE A 81 -9.75 4.76 1.72
C PHE A 81 -8.94 5.86 1.05
N PHE A 82 -8.49 6.85 1.79
CA PHE A 82 -7.64 7.91 1.25
C PHE A 82 -6.28 7.37 0.78
N SER A 83 -5.70 6.42 1.51
CA SER A 83 -4.50 5.70 1.06
C SER A 83 -4.73 4.99 -0.28
N ILE A 84 -5.83 4.25 -0.40
CA ILE A 84 -6.22 3.56 -1.64
C ILE A 84 -6.37 4.56 -2.79
N PHE A 85 -7.03 5.69 -2.54
CA PHE A 85 -7.20 6.75 -3.52
C PHE A 85 -5.84 7.30 -4.00
N CYS A 86 -4.93 7.62 -3.09
CA CYS A 86 -3.57 8.04 -3.42
C CYS A 86 -2.83 6.98 -4.23
N LEU A 87 -2.96 5.69 -3.85
CA LEU A 87 -2.30 4.57 -4.52
C LEU A 87 -2.80 4.39 -5.97
N VAL A 88 -4.12 4.50 -6.20
CA VAL A 88 -4.71 4.37 -7.53
C VAL A 88 -4.32 5.54 -8.45
N ILE A 89 -4.33 6.78 -7.93
CA ILE A 89 -3.85 7.93 -8.71
C ILE A 89 -2.35 7.80 -8.98
N ASN A 90 -1.55 7.38 -7.99
CA ASN A 90 -0.13 7.11 -8.17
C ASN A 90 0.12 6.11 -9.32
N ALA A 91 -0.59 4.97 -9.31
CA ALA A 91 -0.48 3.95 -10.35
C ALA A 91 -0.90 4.51 -11.72
N THR A 92 -1.98 5.28 -11.77
CA THR A 92 -2.49 5.87 -13.03
C THR A 92 -1.48 6.86 -13.64
N LEU A 93 -0.92 7.76 -12.81
CA LEU A 93 0.10 8.71 -13.26
C LEU A 93 1.39 8.00 -13.68
N SER A 94 1.78 6.95 -12.97
CA SER A 94 2.94 6.12 -13.32
C SER A 94 2.75 5.43 -14.67
N LEU A 95 1.59 4.81 -14.92
CA LEU A 95 1.24 4.22 -16.22
C LEU A 95 1.24 5.26 -17.36
N TYR A 96 0.75 6.47 -17.09
CA TYR A 96 0.80 7.56 -18.06
C TYR A 96 2.24 7.97 -18.38
N ALA A 97 3.10 8.09 -17.35
CA ALA A 97 4.51 8.41 -17.50
C ALA A 97 5.26 7.35 -18.32
N ILE A 98 4.98 6.07 -18.07
CA ILE A 98 5.56 4.94 -18.82
C ILE A 98 5.11 4.99 -20.29
N SER A 99 3.81 5.22 -20.53
CA SER A 99 3.25 5.24 -21.89
C SER A 99 3.80 6.39 -22.76
N HIS A 100 4.29 7.46 -22.13
CA HIS A 100 4.86 8.63 -22.80
C HIS A 100 6.34 8.83 -22.46
N ALA A 101 7.04 7.78 -22.01
CA ALA A 101 8.40 7.90 -21.48
C ALA A 101 9.39 8.46 -22.50
N THR A 102 9.27 8.09 -23.78
CA THR A 102 10.13 8.60 -24.87
C THR A 102 9.96 10.10 -25.08
N VAL A 103 8.71 10.58 -25.14
CA VAL A 103 8.38 12.01 -25.29
C VAL A 103 8.84 12.81 -24.07
N LEU A 104 8.66 12.26 -22.87
CA LEU A 104 9.10 12.90 -21.63
C LEU A 104 10.64 12.94 -21.50
N ALA A 105 11.34 11.93 -22.01
CA ALA A 105 12.80 11.85 -22.01
C ALA A 105 13.43 12.79 -23.05
N GLU A 106 12.90 12.82 -24.27
CA GLU A 106 13.37 13.70 -25.35
C GLU A 106 13.03 15.18 -25.10
N GLY A 107 11.90 15.44 -24.45
CA GLY A 107 11.42 16.79 -24.17
C GLY A 107 12.14 17.52 -23.03
N ALA A 108 13.04 16.85 -22.29
CA ALA A 108 13.80 17.38 -21.14
C ALA A 108 13.05 18.45 -20.32
N GLY A 109 11.75 18.20 -20.11
CA GLY A 109 10.81 19.25 -19.78
C GLY A 109 10.46 19.23 -18.31
N ARG A 110 10.27 20.43 -17.74
CA ARG A 110 9.67 20.68 -16.41
C ARG A 110 8.43 19.81 -16.12
N MET A 111 7.71 19.38 -17.16
CA MET A 111 6.56 18.47 -17.07
C MET A 111 6.93 17.07 -16.55
N GLY A 112 8.01 16.45 -17.05
CA GLY A 112 8.44 15.11 -16.62
C GLY A 112 8.90 15.08 -15.17
N GLU A 113 9.69 16.09 -14.76
CA GLU A 113 10.09 16.25 -13.36
C GLU A 113 8.89 16.48 -12.43
N GLN A 114 7.94 17.32 -12.85
CA GLN A 114 6.73 17.60 -12.09
C GLN A 114 5.87 16.33 -11.92
N LEU A 115 5.70 15.55 -12.99
CA LEU A 115 4.98 14.28 -12.95
C LEU A 115 5.67 13.26 -12.04
N SER A 116 6.99 13.08 -12.17
CA SER A 116 7.77 12.21 -11.29
C SER A 116 7.64 12.60 -9.83
N ARG A 117 7.65 13.91 -9.53
CA ARG A 117 7.47 14.43 -8.17
C ARG A 117 6.07 14.15 -7.64
N MET A 118 5.03 14.33 -8.46
CA MET A 118 3.65 14.02 -8.09
C MET A 118 3.46 12.53 -7.78
N ILE A 119 4.03 11.65 -8.60
CA ILE A 119 4.05 10.19 -8.36
C ILE A 119 4.72 9.92 -7.01
N GLY A 120 5.92 10.46 -6.76
CA GLY A 120 6.63 10.27 -5.50
C GLY A 120 5.84 10.74 -4.27
N ILE A 121 5.25 11.94 -4.32
CA ILE A 121 4.43 12.49 -3.22
C ILE A 121 3.21 11.61 -2.95
N LEU A 122 2.50 11.16 -3.99
CA LEU A 122 1.32 10.31 -3.83
C LEU A 122 1.69 8.93 -3.27
N ALA A 123 2.83 8.36 -3.64
CA ALA A 123 3.31 7.11 -3.06
C ALA A 123 3.59 7.25 -1.56
N ILE A 124 4.25 8.34 -1.15
CA ILE A 124 4.51 8.65 0.26
C ILE A 124 3.20 8.91 1.01
N ALA A 125 2.28 9.68 0.41
CA ALA A 125 0.98 9.97 1.01
C ALA A 125 0.18 8.68 1.23
N ALA A 126 0.17 7.76 0.25
CA ALA A 126 -0.46 6.45 0.40
C ALA A 126 0.17 5.66 1.56
N LEU A 127 1.50 5.56 1.63
CA LEU A 127 2.20 4.87 2.74
C LEU A 127 1.86 5.46 4.11
N ILE A 128 1.88 6.78 4.25
CA ILE A 128 1.59 7.44 5.53
C ILE A 128 0.12 7.21 5.93
N CYS A 129 -0.82 7.36 4.99
CA CYS A 129 -2.24 7.18 5.27
C CYS A 129 -2.57 5.71 5.59
N ASP A 130 -1.92 4.76 4.91
CA ASP A 130 -1.98 3.34 5.25
C ASP A 130 -1.45 3.10 6.67
N GLY A 131 -0.33 3.73 7.03
CA GLY A 131 0.23 3.70 8.37
C GLY A 131 -0.74 4.21 9.45
N LEU A 132 -1.38 5.35 9.20
CA LEU A 132 -2.40 5.91 10.10
C LEU A 132 -3.61 4.98 10.21
N TRP A 133 -4.04 4.36 9.12
CA TRP A 133 -5.08 3.33 9.15
C TRP A 133 -4.68 2.16 10.06
N TYR A 134 -3.48 1.60 9.91
CA TYR A 134 -2.95 0.54 10.77
C TYR A 134 -2.93 0.94 12.25
N LEU A 135 -2.44 2.15 12.57
CA LEU A 135 -2.39 2.67 13.93
C LEU A 135 -3.79 2.75 14.55
N LEU A 136 -4.71 3.44 13.87
CA LEU A 136 -6.04 3.72 14.40
C LEU A 136 -6.90 2.46 14.48
N MET A 137 -6.82 1.57 13.48
CA MET A 137 -7.53 0.28 13.51
C MET A 137 -7.02 -0.60 14.66
N SER A 138 -5.69 -0.74 14.78
CA SER A 138 -5.10 -1.60 15.80
C SER A 138 -5.34 -1.06 17.21
N TRP A 139 -5.32 0.27 17.36
CA TRP A 139 -5.66 0.93 18.62
C TRP A 139 -7.13 0.72 19.00
N THR A 140 -8.04 0.90 18.04
CA THR A 140 -9.48 0.68 18.25
C THR A 140 -9.76 -0.78 18.63
N ALA A 141 -9.15 -1.72 17.91
CA ALA A 141 -9.29 -3.14 18.21
C ALA A 141 -8.70 -3.54 19.56
N LEU A 142 -7.60 -2.90 19.99
CA LEU A 142 -7.01 -3.12 21.31
C LEU A 142 -7.90 -2.58 22.43
N LYS A 143 -8.47 -1.38 22.25
CA LYS A 143 -9.38 -0.75 23.22
C LYS A 143 -10.65 -1.58 23.43
N ASN A 144 -11.21 -2.09 22.33
CA ASN A 144 -12.48 -2.82 22.35
C ASN A 144 -12.29 -4.34 22.53
N GLN A 145 -11.05 -4.82 22.72
CA GLN A 145 -10.69 -6.24 22.80
C GLN A 145 -11.21 -7.07 21.59
N GLY A 146 -11.38 -6.42 20.44
CA GLY A 146 -11.95 -7.03 19.24
C GLY A 146 -10.97 -7.94 18.50
N LEU A 147 -9.66 -7.75 18.66
CA LEU A 147 -8.63 -8.59 18.03
C LEU A 147 -7.60 -9.09 19.06
N PRO A 148 -6.89 -10.19 18.78
CA PRO A 148 -5.80 -10.67 19.63
C PRO A 148 -4.75 -9.57 19.87
N LYS A 149 -4.38 -9.33 21.14
CA LYS A 149 -3.45 -8.25 21.53
C LYS A 149 -2.15 -8.22 20.72
N ARG A 150 -1.56 -9.40 20.44
CA ARG A 150 -0.32 -9.54 19.65
C ARG A 150 -0.48 -9.00 18.23
N LEU A 151 -1.65 -9.23 17.62
CA LEU A 151 -1.97 -8.75 16.28
C LEU A 151 -2.14 -7.22 16.26
N CYS A 152 -2.76 -6.66 17.31
CA CYS A 152 -2.86 -5.20 17.47
C CYS A 152 -1.48 -4.56 17.64
N TYR A 153 -0.59 -5.11 18.48
CA TYR A 153 0.76 -4.57 18.64
C TYR A 153 1.58 -4.64 17.35
N LEU A 154 1.43 -5.72 16.57
CA LEU A 154 2.04 -5.81 15.24
C LEU A 154 1.52 -4.70 14.32
N GLY A 155 0.20 -4.50 14.26
CA GLY A 155 -0.39 -3.43 13.45
C GLY A 155 0.02 -2.02 13.90
N LEU A 156 0.15 -1.78 15.22
CA LEU A 156 0.70 -0.54 15.75
C LEU A 156 2.16 -0.32 15.30
N GLY A 157 2.98 -1.37 15.36
CA GLY A 157 4.37 -1.32 14.89
C GLY A 157 4.47 -1.03 13.39
N ILE A 158 3.67 -1.72 12.56
CA ILE A 158 3.58 -1.46 11.12
C ILE A 158 3.20 0.00 10.88
N GLY A 159 2.14 0.47 11.54
CA GLY A 159 1.65 1.82 11.36
C GLY A 159 2.66 2.90 11.73
N ALA A 160 3.46 2.69 12.80
CA ALA A 160 4.54 3.59 13.17
C ALA A 160 5.69 3.57 12.15
N LEU A 161 6.08 2.39 11.66
CA LEU A 161 7.14 2.25 10.65
C LEU A 161 6.73 2.86 9.30
N SER A 162 5.45 2.81 8.93
CA SER A 162 4.92 3.43 7.71
C SER A 162 5.06 4.95 7.68
N LEU A 163 5.24 5.60 8.84
CA LEU A 163 5.51 7.05 8.91
C LEU A 163 6.96 7.40 8.52
N VAL A 164 7.80 6.40 8.30
CA VAL A 164 9.19 6.54 7.88
C VAL A 164 9.35 5.90 6.50
N PRO A 165 9.15 6.65 5.38
CA PRO A 165 9.06 6.10 4.03
C PRO A 165 10.22 5.16 3.61
N PRO A 166 11.49 5.40 4.00
CA PRO A 166 12.58 4.47 3.70
C PRO A 166 12.37 3.03 4.22
N LEU A 167 11.50 2.82 5.21
CA LEU A 167 11.22 1.50 5.80
C LEU A 167 10.09 0.74 5.09
N GLY A 168 9.62 1.22 3.94
CA GLY A 168 8.48 0.64 3.21
C GLY A 168 8.58 -0.86 2.91
N ILE A 169 9.79 -1.39 2.66
CA ILE A 169 9.98 -2.84 2.44
C ILE A 169 9.72 -3.63 3.73
N ILE A 170 10.17 -3.12 4.87
CA ILE A 170 9.94 -3.75 6.18
C ILE A 170 8.44 -3.72 6.49
N VAL A 171 7.79 -2.59 6.23
CA VAL A 171 6.33 -2.43 6.35
C VAL A 171 5.60 -3.47 5.50
N LEU A 172 6.01 -3.68 4.25
CA LEU A 172 5.41 -4.67 3.36
C LEU A 172 5.54 -6.10 3.92
N LEU A 173 6.73 -6.48 4.39
CA LEU A 173 6.98 -7.80 4.99
C LEU A 173 6.13 -8.04 6.24
N LEU A 174 6.09 -7.08 7.16
CA LEU A 174 5.27 -7.17 8.36
C LEU A 174 3.77 -7.17 8.02
N GLY A 175 3.37 -6.37 7.03
CA GLY A 175 2.01 -6.32 6.49
C GLY A 175 1.53 -7.66 5.95
N MET A 176 2.41 -8.45 5.30
CA MET A 176 2.07 -9.81 4.87
C MET A 176 1.73 -10.71 6.06
N VAL A 177 2.55 -10.69 7.11
CA VAL A 177 2.35 -11.49 8.32
C VAL A 177 1.05 -11.08 9.01
N TRP A 178 0.83 -9.77 9.15
CA TRP A 178 -0.37 -9.22 9.77
C TRP A 178 -1.63 -9.57 8.98
N SER A 179 -1.61 -9.41 7.66
CA SER A 179 -2.72 -9.72 6.75
C SER A 179 -3.08 -11.21 6.76
N ALA A 180 -2.08 -12.09 6.77
CA ALA A 180 -2.29 -13.53 6.89
C ALA A 180 -2.96 -13.89 8.23
N TRP A 181 -2.55 -13.23 9.31
CA TRP A 181 -3.09 -13.47 10.65
C TRP A 181 -4.52 -12.95 10.78
N ILE A 182 -4.81 -11.72 10.32
CA ILE A 182 -6.18 -11.19 10.33
C ILE A 182 -7.12 -12.05 9.50
N GLY A 183 -6.70 -12.50 8.33
CA GLY A 183 -7.52 -13.40 7.52
C GLY A 183 -7.96 -14.64 8.29
N ARG A 184 -7.07 -15.23 9.11
CA ARG A 184 -7.42 -16.37 9.97
C ARG A 184 -8.38 -16.00 11.10
N VAL A 185 -8.24 -14.81 11.69
CA VAL A 185 -9.12 -14.35 12.78
C VAL A 185 -10.54 -14.11 12.25
N LEU A 186 -10.68 -13.41 11.13
CA LEU A 186 -11.99 -13.11 10.53
C LEU A 186 -12.72 -14.38 10.06
N LEU A 187 -12.00 -15.37 9.50
CA LEU A 187 -12.61 -16.64 9.06
C LEU A 187 -13.12 -17.48 10.25
N ARG A 188 -12.37 -17.54 11.36
CA ARG A 188 -12.76 -18.33 12.54
C ARG A 188 -14.05 -17.88 13.19
N GLU A 189 -14.35 -16.58 13.18
CA GLU A 189 -15.63 -16.09 13.70
C GLU A 189 -16.80 -16.36 12.77
N THR A 190 -16.55 -16.52 11.47
CA THR A 190 -17.61 -16.88 10.51
C THR A 190 -18.01 -18.35 10.66
N GLU A 191 -17.07 -19.24 11.00
CA GLU A 191 -17.33 -20.68 11.23
C GLU A 191 -17.96 -20.98 12.60
N ALA A 192 -17.95 -20.01 13.53
CA ALA A 192 -18.50 -20.15 14.88
C ALA A 192 -19.97 -19.72 15.00
N VAL A 193 -20.60 -19.35 13.88
CA VAL A 193 -22.03 -19.02 13.72
C VAL A 193 -22.71 -20.14 12.95
#